data_AF-A0A2H1V2B1-F1
#
_entry.id   AF-A0A2H1V2B1-F1
#
_cell.length_a   1.000
_cell.length_b   1.000
_cell.length_c   1.000
_cell.angle_alpha   90.00
_cell.angle_beta   90.00
_cell.angle_gamma   90.00
#
_symmetry.space_group_name_H-M   'P 1'
#
loop_
_entity.id
_entity.type
_entity.pdbx_description
1 polymer ?
#
loop_
_entity_poly.entity_id
_entity_poly.type
_entity_poly.pdbx_seq_one_letter_code
_entity_poly.pdbx_strand_id
1 'polypeptide(L)'
;YIRTSRPNTAILYPNDEVFKVGQAKIVRQSGKDRVLLIGAGITLHECLLAADKLKTEGIEARVLDPFTIKPLDEAAIQQHAKACGGRVVVVEDHYQAGGLGEAVLSALALQRDVITQHVCVREVPRSGPPAALLDKFGISAPHIRNAAHLVLKA
;
A
#
# COMPACT_ATOMS: atom_id res chain seq x y z
N TYR A 1 12.81 -7.06 14.74
CA TYR A 1 13.29 -7.00 13.35
C TYR A 1 12.92 -5.64 12.79
N ILE A 2 13.85 -4.93 12.17
CA ILE A 2 13.61 -3.64 11.50
C ILE A 2 14.07 -3.81 10.06
N ARG A 3 13.17 -3.60 9.09
CA ARG A 3 13.47 -3.70 7.66
C ARG A 3 13.82 -2.32 7.12
N THR A 4 15.08 -2.11 6.76
CA THR A 4 15.54 -0.86 6.13
C THR A 4 15.61 -1.01 4.60
N SER A 5 15.52 0.11 3.89
CA SER A 5 15.61 0.16 2.42
C SER A 5 16.89 0.91 2.00
N ARG A 6 17.46 0.51 0.85
CA ARG A 6 18.68 1.14 0.29
C ARG A 6 18.44 2.50 -0.39
N PRO A 7 17.36 2.70 -1.20
CA PRO A 7 17.16 3.96 -1.89
C PRO A 7 16.92 5.12 -0.93
N ASN A 8 17.41 6.31 -1.28
CA ASN A 8 17.03 7.54 -0.60
C ASN A 8 15.58 7.85 -0.95
N THR A 9 14.75 8.06 0.06
CA THR A 9 13.34 8.45 -0.12
C THR A 9 13.05 9.76 0.61
N ALA A 10 11.98 10.44 0.21
CA ALA A 10 11.56 11.68 0.85
C ALA A 10 11.11 11.43 2.29
N ILE A 11 11.40 12.38 3.18
CA ILE A 11 10.86 12.38 4.55
C ILE A 11 9.36 12.67 4.47
N LEU A 12 8.54 11.77 5.02
CA LEU A 12 7.08 11.90 5.02
C LEU A 12 6.52 12.49 6.32
N TYR A 13 7.25 12.34 7.42
CA TYR A 13 6.78 12.66 8.76
C TYR A 13 7.59 13.80 9.37
N PRO A 14 6.95 14.73 10.10
CA PRO A 14 7.66 15.72 10.87
C PRO A 14 8.41 15.06 12.04
N ASN A 15 9.39 15.75 12.62
CA ASN A 15 10.26 15.20 13.66
C ASN A 15 9.52 14.88 14.98
N ASP A 16 8.36 15.48 15.19
CA ASP A 16 7.51 15.30 16.38
C ASP A 16 6.40 14.26 16.17
N GLU A 17 6.36 13.58 15.01
CA GLU A 17 5.42 12.50 14.76
C GLU A 17 5.64 11.33 15.74
N VAL A 18 4.56 10.94 16.43
CA VAL A 18 4.62 9.88 17.43
C VAL A 18 4.33 8.53 16.80
N PHE A 19 5.31 7.63 16.84
CA PHE A 19 5.16 6.24 16.41
C PHE A 19 4.92 5.29 17.57
N LYS A 20 4.00 4.35 17.38
CA LYS A 20 3.67 3.31 18.36
C LYS A 20 3.55 1.97 17.67
N VAL A 21 4.01 0.92 18.35
CA VAL A 21 3.87 -0.46 17.85
C VAL A 21 2.39 -0.78 17.67
N GLY A 22 2.02 -1.32 16.51
CA GLY A 22 0.65 -1.68 16.17
C GLY A 22 -0.25 -0.51 15.79
N GLN A 23 0.32 0.65 15.42
CA GLN A 23 -0.44 1.82 14.96
C GLN A 23 0.00 2.26 13.57
N ALA A 24 -0.92 2.16 12.62
CA ALA A 24 -0.71 2.60 11.25
C ALA A 24 -0.85 4.13 11.11
N LYS A 25 -0.40 4.67 9.97
CA LYS A 25 -0.47 6.08 9.63
C LYS A 25 -1.16 6.27 8.30
N ILE A 26 -2.06 7.24 8.23
CA ILE A 26 -2.58 7.76 6.96
C ILE A 26 -1.67 8.89 6.49
N VAL A 27 -0.92 8.63 5.43
CA VAL A 27 0.00 9.61 4.85
C VAL A 27 -0.67 10.47 3.77
N ARG A 28 -1.84 10.04 3.27
CA ARG A 28 -2.66 10.80 2.34
C ARG A 28 -4.13 10.41 2.46
N GLN A 29 -5.03 11.39 2.52
CA GLN A 29 -6.48 11.17 2.51
C GLN A 29 -7.24 12.40 2.00
N SER A 30 -8.48 12.17 1.61
CA SER A 30 -9.48 13.19 1.27
C SER A 30 -10.87 12.78 1.78
N GLY A 31 -11.85 13.66 1.62
CA GLY A 31 -13.26 13.33 1.88
C GLY A 31 -13.93 12.49 0.79
N LYS A 32 -13.22 12.19 -0.32
CA LYS A 32 -13.77 11.52 -1.51
C LYS A 32 -12.99 10.24 -1.89
N ASP A 33 -12.20 9.71 -0.96
CA ASP A 33 -11.33 8.56 -1.22
C ASP A 33 -12.15 7.35 -1.73
N ARG A 34 -11.76 6.80 -2.88
CA ARG A 34 -12.44 5.67 -3.52
C ARG A 34 -11.69 4.36 -3.44
N VAL A 35 -10.42 4.40 -3.06
CA VAL A 35 -9.53 3.24 -2.94
C VAL A 35 -8.51 3.50 -1.84
N LEU A 36 -8.23 2.46 -1.05
CA LEU A 36 -7.16 2.44 -0.05
C LEU A 36 -5.93 1.74 -0.65
N LEU A 37 -4.80 2.44 -0.67
CA LEU A 37 -3.50 1.91 -1.05
C LEU A 37 -2.68 1.68 0.23
N ILE A 38 -2.19 0.47 0.44
CA ILE A 38 -1.38 0.09 1.60
C ILE A 38 0.01 -0.30 1.07
N GLY A 39 1.06 0.36 1.54
CA GLY A 39 2.43 0.07 1.14
C GLY A 39 3.42 0.36 2.26
N ALA A 40 4.62 -0.23 2.18
CA ALA A 40 5.67 -0.05 3.17
C ALA A 40 7.04 0.16 2.51
N GLY A 41 7.89 0.97 3.14
CA GLY A 41 9.21 1.32 2.59
C GLY A 41 9.09 1.92 1.20
N ILE A 42 9.83 1.38 0.22
CA ILE A 42 9.82 1.91 -1.15
C ILE A 42 8.41 1.90 -1.79
N THR A 43 7.60 0.89 -1.51
CA THR A 43 6.24 0.77 -2.08
C THR A 43 5.26 1.79 -1.51
N LEU A 44 5.51 2.36 -0.33
CA LEU A 44 4.72 3.48 0.20
C LEU A 44 4.86 4.72 -0.69
N HIS A 45 6.09 4.99 -1.16
CA HIS A 45 6.36 6.09 -2.08
C HIS A 45 5.74 5.83 -3.46
N GLU A 46 5.81 4.58 -3.95
CA GLU A 46 5.11 4.20 -5.18
C GLU A 46 3.58 4.34 -5.04
N CYS A 47 3.00 4.05 -3.86
CA CYS A 47 1.58 4.30 -3.59
C CYS A 47 1.23 5.80 -3.66
N LEU A 48 2.08 6.68 -3.13
CA LEU A 48 1.89 8.14 -3.22
C LEU A 48 1.92 8.62 -4.68
N LEU A 49 2.90 8.14 -5.47
CA LEU A 49 3.00 8.42 -6.90
C LEU A 49 1.79 7.89 -7.68
N ALA A 50 1.32 6.68 -7.35
CA ALA A 50 0.11 6.11 -7.95
C ALA A 50 -1.13 6.95 -7.61
N ALA A 51 -1.25 7.40 -6.35
CA ALA A 51 -2.33 8.27 -5.92
C ALA A 51 -2.31 9.64 -6.65
N ASP A 52 -1.13 10.18 -6.98
CA ASP A 52 -1.03 11.39 -7.83
C ASP A 52 -1.56 11.13 -9.24
N LYS A 53 -1.21 9.99 -9.84
CA LYS A 53 -1.71 9.61 -11.17
C LYS A 53 -3.22 9.38 -11.17
N LEU A 54 -3.75 8.65 -10.19
CA LEU A 54 -5.19 8.41 -10.03
C LEU A 54 -5.97 9.72 -9.86
N LYS A 55 -5.39 10.70 -9.15
CA LYS A 55 -6.02 12.02 -9.00
C LYS A 55 -6.19 12.75 -10.33
N THR A 56 -5.24 12.61 -11.27
CA THR A 56 -5.38 13.19 -12.62
C THR A 56 -6.54 12.58 -13.43
N GLU A 57 -7.07 11.44 -12.98
CA GLU A 57 -8.19 10.72 -13.57
C GLU A 57 -9.50 10.92 -12.79
N GLY A 58 -9.49 11.80 -11.78
CA GLY A 58 -10.65 12.03 -10.91
C GLY A 58 -10.88 10.94 -9.87
N ILE A 59 -9.87 10.11 -9.56
CA ILE A 59 -9.92 9.08 -8.53
C ILE A 59 -9.08 9.54 -7.34
N GLU A 60 -9.73 9.85 -6.22
CA GLU A 60 -9.03 10.13 -4.96
C GLU A 60 -8.65 8.81 -4.28
N ALA A 61 -7.39 8.67 -3.89
CA ALA A 61 -6.85 7.50 -3.23
C ALA A 61 -6.30 7.86 -1.84
N ARG A 62 -6.67 7.05 -0.86
CA ARG A 62 -6.11 7.08 0.49
C ARG A 62 -4.84 6.23 0.52
N VAL A 63 -3.80 6.70 1.20
CA VAL A 63 -2.55 5.94 1.34
C VAL A 63 -2.26 5.70 2.83
N LEU A 64 -2.05 4.44 3.18
CA LEU A 64 -1.77 3.96 4.53
C LEU A 64 -0.38 3.32 4.60
N ASP A 65 0.40 3.77 5.57
CA ASP A 65 1.64 3.16 6.01
C ASP A 65 1.35 2.31 7.25
N PRO A 66 1.57 0.98 7.22
CA PRO A 66 1.29 0.13 8.38
C PRO A 66 2.22 0.41 9.56
N PHE A 67 3.40 1.02 9.34
CA PHE A 67 4.51 1.17 10.29
C PHE A 67 5.04 -0.17 10.85
N THR A 68 4.21 -0.93 11.56
CA THR A 68 4.50 -2.30 12.00
C THR A 68 3.66 -3.32 11.23
N ILE A 69 4.32 -4.30 10.62
CA ILE A 69 3.63 -5.45 10.01
C ILE A 69 3.11 -6.42 11.08
N LYS A 70 3.84 -6.52 12.20
CA LYS A 70 3.47 -7.37 13.34
C LYS A 70 3.84 -6.68 14.67
N PRO A 71 2.86 -6.43 15.56
CA PRO A 71 1.42 -6.53 15.33
C PRO A 71 0.94 -5.58 14.23
N LEU A 72 -0.09 -6.00 13.49
CA LEU A 72 -0.75 -5.19 12.45
C LEU A 72 -1.86 -4.36 13.08
N ASP A 73 -2.08 -3.14 12.59
CA ASP A 73 -3.23 -2.30 12.98
C ASP A 73 -4.49 -2.71 12.20
N GLU A 74 -5.05 -3.87 12.56
CA GLU A 74 -6.21 -4.45 11.86
C GLU A 74 -7.43 -3.53 11.90
N ALA A 75 -7.66 -2.87 13.04
CA ALA A 75 -8.78 -1.97 13.24
C ALA A 75 -8.70 -0.76 12.30
N ALA A 76 -7.53 -0.12 12.18
CA ALA A 76 -7.35 0.98 11.24
C ALA A 76 -7.53 0.53 9.79
N ILE A 77 -6.97 -0.63 9.40
CA ILE A 77 -7.11 -1.16 8.03
C ILE A 77 -8.58 -1.39 7.69
N GLN A 78 -9.35 -2.04 8.57
CA GLN A 78 -10.78 -2.27 8.35
C GLN A 78 -11.57 -0.95 8.25
N GLN A 79 -11.30 -0.01 9.17
CA GLN A 79 -11.93 1.31 9.17
C GLN A 79 -11.66 2.07 7.86
N HIS A 80 -10.41 2.12 7.43
CA HIS A 80 -10.01 2.86 6.24
C HIS A 80 -10.45 2.16 4.95
N ALA A 81 -10.48 0.82 4.93
CA ALA A 81 -11.05 0.06 3.82
C ALA A 81 -12.52 0.43 3.63
N LYS A 82 -13.32 0.42 4.71
CA LYS A 82 -14.73 0.83 4.68
C LYS A 82 -14.92 2.27 4.22
N ALA A 83 -14.08 3.19 4.70
CA ALA A 83 -14.13 4.60 4.30
C ALA A 83 -13.81 4.81 2.80
N CYS A 84 -13.09 3.88 2.17
CA CYS A 84 -12.82 3.83 0.73
C CYS A 84 -13.80 2.91 -0.03
N GLY A 85 -14.97 2.64 0.54
CA GLY A 85 -15.99 1.79 -0.07
C GLY A 85 -15.57 0.32 -0.23
N GLY A 86 -14.62 -0.17 0.55
CA GLY A 86 -14.15 -1.56 0.51
C GLY A 86 -13.12 -1.87 -0.58
N ARG A 87 -12.60 -0.88 -1.30
CA ARG A 87 -11.61 -1.09 -2.37
C ARG A 87 -10.20 -0.96 -1.81
N VAL A 88 -9.43 -2.04 -1.81
CA VAL A 88 -8.11 -2.10 -1.18
C VAL A 88 -7.06 -2.64 -2.14
N VAL A 89 -5.92 -1.97 -2.24
CA VAL A 89 -4.72 -2.46 -2.89
C VAL A 89 -3.62 -2.51 -1.85
N VAL A 90 -3.03 -3.68 -1.64
CA VAL A 90 -1.85 -3.86 -0.80
C VAL A 90 -0.64 -4.17 -1.69
N VAL A 91 0.46 -3.45 -1.45
CA VAL A 91 1.64 -3.47 -2.29
C VAL A 91 2.87 -3.72 -1.41
N GLU A 92 3.75 -4.63 -1.82
CA GLU A 92 4.99 -4.87 -1.11
C GLU A 92 6.15 -5.29 -2.03
N ASP A 93 7.35 -4.79 -1.71
CA ASP A 93 8.62 -5.31 -2.23
C ASP A 93 9.02 -6.54 -1.41
N HIS A 94 8.23 -7.60 -1.55
CA HIS A 94 8.37 -8.89 -0.89
C HIS A 94 7.63 -9.93 -1.73
N TYR A 95 7.91 -11.21 -1.51
CA TYR A 95 7.14 -12.27 -2.14
C TYR A 95 5.70 -12.31 -1.60
N GLN A 96 4.83 -12.97 -2.36
CA GLN A 96 3.42 -13.10 -2.00
C GLN A 96 3.19 -13.72 -0.60
N ALA A 97 3.91 -14.79 -0.26
CA ALA A 97 3.64 -15.56 0.95
C ALA A 97 4.25 -14.92 2.21
N GLY A 98 3.49 -14.88 3.30
CA GLY A 98 3.91 -14.48 4.64
C GLY A 98 4.19 -12.99 4.85
N GLY A 99 3.89 -12.15 3.85
CA GLY A 99 4.19 -10.72 3.83
C GLY A 99 3.09 -9.82 4.38
N LEU A 100 3.19 -8.53 4.06
CA LEU A 100 2.20 -7.50 4.36
C LEU A 100 0.84 -7.83 3.73
N GLY A 101 0.83 -8.33 2.50
CA GLY A 101 -0.38 -8.64 1.77
C GLY A 101 -1.22 -9.72 2.43
N GLU A 102 -0.61 -10.83 2.83
CA GLU A 102 -1.34 -11.89 3.56
C GLU A 102 -1.82 -11.40 4.94
N ALA A 103 -1.03 -10.57 5.64
CA ALA A 103 -1.46 -10.00 6.91
C ALA A 103 -2.68 -9.07 6.74
N VAL A 104 -2.68 -8.21 5.71
CA VAL A 104 -3.82 -7.34 5.38
C VAL A 104 -5.04 -8.15 4.93
N LEU A 105 -4.84 -9.14 4.06
CA LEU A 105 -5.92 -10.01 3.59
C LEU A 105 -6.56 -10.78 4.74
N SER A 106 -5.76 -11.27 5.68
CA SER A 106 -6.26 -11.93 6.89
C SER A 106 -7.08 -10.97 7.76
N ALA A 107 -6.60 -9.73 7.96
CA ALA A 107 -7.33 -8.70 8.70
C ALA A 107 -8.68 -8.31 8.05
N LEU A 108 -8.79 -8.46 6.73
CA LEU A 108 -9.99 -8.12 5.95
C LEU A 108 -10.90 -9.33 5.67
N ALA A 109 -10.48 -10.56 5.99
CA ALA A 109 -11.14 -11.79 5.52
C ALA A 109 -12.62 -11.92 5.96
N LEU A 110 -12.98 -11.31 7.09
CA LEU A 110 -14.35 -11.35 7.62
C LEU A 110 -15.18 -10.10 7.28
N GLN A 111 -14.59 -9.13 6.58
CA GLN A 111 -15.29 -7.94 6.14
C GLN A 111 -16.09 -8.23 4.87
N ARG A 112 -17.35 -7.82 4.85
CA ARG A 112 -18.20 -7.91 3.65
C ARG A 112 -17.91 -6.74 2.71
N ASP A 113 -18.20 -6.95 1.43
CA ASP A 113 -18.10 -5.93 0.38
C ASP A 113 -16.69 -5.31 0.24
N VAL A 114 -15.66 -6.08 0.62
CA VAL A 114 -14.26 -5.72 0.45
C VAL A 114 -13.68 -6.44 -0.77
N ILE A 115 -13.08 -5.67 -1.67
CA ILE A 115 -12.41 -6.15 -2.87
C ILE A 115 -10.94 -5.76 -2.79
N THR A 116 -10.08 -6.77 -2.80
CA THR A 116 -8.63 -6.61 -2.57
C THR A 116 -7.82 -6.96 -3.81
N GLN A 117 -6.73 -6.24 -4.03
CA GLN A 117 -5.63 -6.65 -4.92
C GLN A 117 -4.33 -6.69 -4.14
N HIS A 118 -3.53 -7.75 -4.37
CA HIS A 118 -2.22 -7.91 -3.77
C HIS A 118 -1.13 -7.84 -4.84
N VAL A 119 -0.37 -6.76 -4.79
CA VAL A 119 0.70 -6.42 -5.72
C VAL A 119 2.04 -6.73 -5.03
N CYS A 120 2.76 -7.74 -5.52
CA CYS A 120 3.96 -8.28 -4.89
C CYS A 120 4.91 -8.90 -5.93
N VAL A 121 6.14 -9.21 -5.50
CA VAL A 121 7.11 -9.91 -6.33
C VAL A 121 6.70 -11.38 -6.49
N ARG A 122 6.72 -11.90 -7.72
CA ARG A 122 6.23 -13.26 -8.05
C ARG A 122 7.31 -14.22 -8.55
N GLU A 123 8.48 -13.72 -8.90
CA GLU A 123 9.59 -14.51 -9.46
C GLU A 123 10.92 -14.06 -8.85
N VAL A 124 11.95 -14.90 -8.98
CA VAL A 124 13.29 -14.57 -8.50
C VAL A 124 13.81 -13.31 -9.21
N PRO A 125 14.25 -12.27 -8.47
CA PRO A 125 14.74 -11.06 -9.09
C PRO A 125 16.05 -11.20 -9.85
N ARG A 126 16.43 -10.14 -10.57
CA ARG A 126 17.72 -10.03 -11.29
C ARG A 126 18.35 -8.65 -11.07
N SER A 127 19.62 -8.53 -11.43
CA SER A 127 20.36 -7.26 -11.37
C SER A 127 19.77 -6.22 -12.31
N GLY A 128 19.73 -4.96 -11.85
CA GLY A 128 19.32 -3.81 -12.64
C GLY A 128 19.16 -2.55 -11.79
N PRO A 129 18.91 -1.39 -12.43
CA PRO A 129 18.61 -0.15 -11.71
C PRO A 129 17.33 -0.29 -10.86
N PRO A 130 17.29 0.24 -9.62
CA PRO A 130 16.16 0.04 -8.71
C PRO A 130 14.78 0.33 -9.30
N ALA A 131 14.60 1.50 -9.93
CA ALA A 131 13.31 1.88 -10.53
C ALA A 131 12.88 0.93 -11.65
N ALA A 132 13.83 0.46 -12.48
CA ALA A 132 13.54 -0.49 -13.54
C ALA A 132 13.14 -1.87 -13.00
N LEU A 133 13.65 -2.26 -11.83
CA LEU A 133 13.27 -3.52 -11.19
C LEU A 133 11.89 -3.42 -10.54
N LEU A 134 11.55 -2.31 -9.88
CA LEU A 134 10.20 -2.10 -9.32
C LEU A 134 9.13 -2.26 -10.42
N ASP A 135 9.38 -1.67 -11.58
CA ASP A 135 8.49 -1.77 -12.73
C ASP A 135 8.43 -3.17 -13.30
N LYS A 136 9.59 -3.77 -13.59
CA LYS A 136 9.68 -5.14 -14.11
C LYS A 136 8.97 -6.17 -13.22
N PHE A 137 9.08 -6.05 -11.89
CA PHE A 137 8.46 -6.98 -10.95
C PHE A 137 7.04 -6.57 -10.54
N GLY A 138 6.49 -5.55 -11.20
CA GLY A 138 5.07 -5.21 -11.11
C GLY A 138 4.66 -4.50 -9.82
N ILE A 139 5.58 -3.84 -9.13
CA ILE A 139 5.35 -3.17 -7.83
C ILE A 139 5.56 -1.64 -7.90
N SER A 140 5.72 -1.08 -9.10
CA SER A 140 5.81 0.37 -9.34
C SER A 140 4.43 1.04 -9.43
N ALA A 141 4.40 2.37 -9.35
CA ALA A 141 3.19 3.19 -9.38
C ALA A 141 2.22 2.89 -10.55
N PRO A 142 2.68 2.67 -11.81
CA PRO A 142 1.81 2.21 -12.90
C PRO A 142 1.04 0.92 -12.59
N HIS A 143 1.68 -0.06 -11.95
CA HIS A 143 1.04 -1.33 -11.59
C HIS A 143 0.05 -1.15 -10.44
N ILE A 144 0.39 -0.32 -9.46
CA ILE A 144 -0.51 0.02 -8.34
C ILE A 144 -1.76 0.73 -8.85
N ARG A 145 -1.60 1.70 -9.75
CA ARG A 145 -2.71 2.39 -10.43
C ARG A 145 -3.60 1.40 -11.18
N ASN A 146 -3.00 0.47 -11.94
CA ASN A 146 -3.78 -0.54 -12.66
C ASN A 146 -4.56 -1.45 -11.69
N ALA A 147 -3.95 -1.87 -10.59
CA ALA A 147 -4.63 -2.64 -9.54
C ALA A 147 -5.79 -1.86 -8.90
N ALA A 148 -5.62 -0.54 -8.69
CA ALA A 148 -6.68 0.33 -8.20
C ALA A 148 -7.88 0.38 -9.18
N HIS A 149 -7.64 0.47 -10.49
CA HIS A 149 -8.72 0.39 -11.47
C HIS A 149 -9.44 -0.96 -11.46
N LEU A 150 -8.75 -2.08 -11.20
CA LEU A 150 -9.36 -3.40 -11.13
C LEU A 150 -10.36 -3.48 -9.96
N VAL A 151 -9.97 -3.04 -8.76
CA VAL A 151 -10.87 -3.06 -7.60
C VAL A 151 -12.03 -2.06 -7.72
N LEU A 152 -11.86 -0.98 -8.48
CA LEU A 152 -12.91 0.02 -8.72
C LEU A 152 -13.96 -0.40 -9.76
N LYS A 153 -13.67 -1.38 -10.61
CA LYS A 153 -14.58 -1.89 -11.65
C LYS A 153 -15.45 -3.05 -11.18
N ALA A 154 -15.13 -3.64 -10.03
CA ALA A 154 -15.85 -4.76 -9.43
C ALA A 154 -16.98 -4.26 -8.52
#